data_AF-A0A9R1FK86-F1
#
_entry.id   AF-A0A9R1FK86-F1
#
_cell.length_a   1.000
_cell.length_b   1.000
_cell.length_c   1.000
_cell.angle_alpha   90.00
_cell.angle_beta   90.00
_cell.angle_gamma   90.00
#
_symmetry.space_group_name_H-M   'P 1'
#
loop_
_entity.id
_entity.type
_entity.pdbx_description
1 polymer ?
#
loop_
_entity_poly.entity_id
_entity_poly.type
_entity_poly.pdbx_seq_one_letter_code
_entity_poly.pdbx_strand_id
1 'polypeptide(L)'
;PDRPDEMERVEAAGGKVINWNGYRILGVLATSRSIGDYYLKPYVIAEPEVTVMDRTDKDEFLILASDGLWDVVSNDVACKIARNCLSGRAASKYPESVPGSTAADAAALLVELAIARGSKDNISVVVVELRRLKSRAAAVIKENRTR
;
A
#
# COMPACT_ATOMS: atom_id res chain seq x y z
N PRO A 1 9.40 -8.28 -12.38
CA PRO A 1 10.55 -9.21 -12.59
C PRO A 1 11.75 -8.55 -13.30
N ASP A 2 11.48 -7.42 -13.95
CA ASP A 2 12.40 -6.54 -14.67
C ASP A 2 13.21 -5.58 -13.79
N ARG A 3 13.01 -5.61 -12.46
CA ARG A 3 13.93 -4.95 -11.53
C ARG A 3 15.33 -5.59 -11.72
N PRO A 4 16.41 -4.81 -11.95
CA PRO A 4 17.68 -5.37 -12.41
C PRO A 4 18.25 -6.50 -11.55
N ASP A 5 18.19 -6.36 -10.22
CA ASP A 5 18.63 -7.35 -9.24
C ASP A 5 17.75 -8.63 -9.26
N GLU A 6 16.43 -8.49 -9.44
CA GLU A 6 15.53 -9.64 -9.57
C GLU A 6 15.71 -10.37 -10.90
N MET A 7 15.95 -9.63 -11.99
CA MET A 7 16.24 -10.21 -13.30
C MET A 7 17.54 -11.02 -13.24
N GLU A 8 18.61 -10.43 -12.71
CA GLU A 8 19.90 -11.09 -12.53
C GLU A 8 19.77 -12.36 -11.68
N ARG A 9 19.05 -12.29 -10.55
CA ARG A 9 18.81 -13.45 -9.67
C ARG A 9 18.09 -14.58 -10.42
N VAL A 10 17.06 -14.26 -11.20
CA VAL A 10 16.29 -15.24 -11.96
C VAL A 10 17.13 -15.91 -13.04
N GLU A 11 17.92 -15.12 -13.78
CA GLU A 11 18.78 -15.62 -14.85
C GLU A 11 19.96 -16.45 -14.30
N ALA A 12 20.56 -16.04 -13.19
CA ALA A 12 21.58 -16.79 -12.49
C ALA A 12 21.06 -18.15 -11.97
N ALA A 13 19.76 -18.26 -11.66
CA ALA A 13 19.10 -19.51 -11.30
C ALA A 13 18.73 -20.39 -12.53
N GLY A 14 19.06 -19.96 -13.76
CA GLY A 14 18.74 -20.65 -15.01
C GLY A 14 17.35 -20.32 -15.59
N GLY A 15 16.66 -19.35 -15.00
CA GLY A 15 15.37 -18.87 -15.48
C GLY A 15 15.50 -17.87 -16.63
N LYS A 16 14.35 -17.39 -17.12
CA LYS A 16 14.29 -16.30 -18.12
C LYS A 16 13.22 -15.30 -17.76
N VAL A 17 13.50 -14.02 -17.97
CA VAL A 17 12.49 -12.94 -17.95
C VAL A 17 12.11 -12.64 -19.39
N ILE A 18 10.82 -12.78 -19.73
CA ILE A 18 10.31 -12.61 -21.09
C ILE A 18 9.28 -11.48 -21.06
N ASN A 19 9.40 -10.51 -21.97
CA ASN A 19 8.37 -9.51 -22.17
C ASN A 19 7.23 -10.11 -23.01
N TRP A 20 6.13 -10.47 -22.34
CA TRP A 20 4.94 -11.06 -22.93
C TRP A 20 3.70 -10.47 -22.26
N ASN A 21 3.21 -9.34 -22.78
CA ASN A 21 2.21 -8.50 -22.13
C ASN A 21 2.63 -8.15 -20.68
N GLY A 22 3.83 -7.57 -20.56
CA GLY A 22 4.54 -7.35 -19.31
C GLY A 22 5.69 -8.33 -19.11
N TYR A 23 6.65 -7.96 -18.26
CA TYR A 23 7.79 -8.82 -17.95
C TYR A 23 7.37 -9.98 -17.05
N ARG A 24 7.62 -11.20 -17.50
CA ARG A 24 7.18 -12.42 -16.83
C ARG A 24 8.30 -13.44 -16.69
N ILE A 25 8.32 -14.14 -15.56
CA ILE A 25 9.17 -15.30 -15.33
C ILE A 25 8.69 -16.44 -16.23
N LEU A 26 9.56 -16.90 -17.13
CA LEU A 26 9.29 -17.93 -18.13
C LEU A 26 8.05 -17.63 -19.00
N GLY A 27 7.67 -16.36 -19.15
CA GLY A 27 6.45 -15.95 -19.86
C GLY A 27 5.15 -16.18 -19.10
N VAL A 28 5.21 -16.69 -17.85
CA VAL A 28 4.04 -17.07 -17.05
C VAL A 28 3.68 -15.99 -16.02
N LEU A 29 4.53 -15.80 -15.00
CA LEU A 29 4.20 -15.01 -13.81
C LEU A 29 4.82 -13.60 -13.86
N ALA A 30 4.01 -12.57 -13.59
CA ALA A 30 4.43 -11.17 -13.65
C ALA A 30 5.11 -10.66 -12.35
N THR A 31 5.33 -11.54 -11.36
CA THR A 31 6.12 -11.25 -10.16
C THR A 31 7.30 -12.21 -10.08
N SER A 32 8.40 -11.77 -9.46
CA SER A 32 9.62 -12.58 -9.28
C SER A 32 9.67 -13.28 -7.92
N ARG A 33 8.79 -12.88 -6.99
CA ARG A 33 8.65 -13.47 -5.67
C ARG A 33 7.17 -13.68 -5.35
N SER A 34 6.85 -14.84 -4.78
CA SER A 34 5.49 -15.18 -4.35
C SER A 34 5.52 -16.30 -3.31
N ILE A 35 4.47 -16.34 -2.49
CA ILE A 35 4.16 -17.51 -1.66
C ILE A 35 3.38 -18.48 -2.55
N GLY A 36 3.85 -19.72 -2.66
CA GLY A 36 3.27 -20.72 -3.56
C GLY A 36 4.11 -20.91 -4.83
N ASP A 37 3.44 -20.93 -5.99
CA ASP A 37 4.01 -21.09 -7.34
C ASP A 37 5.13 -22.13 -7.44
N TYR A 38 4.91 -23.30 -6.82
CA TYR A 38 5.94 -24.33 -6.66
C TYR A 38 6.55 -24.77 -7.99
N TYR A 39 5.75 -24.81 -9.06
CA TYR A 39 6.17 -25.18 -10.41
C TYR A 39 7.13 -24.18 -11.06
N LEU A 40 7.27 -22.96 -10.51
CA LEU A 40 8.23 -21.94 -10.96
C LEU A 40 9.47 -21.83 -10.07
N LYS A 41 9.62 -22.70 -9.07
CA LYS A 41 10.87 -22.79 -8.29
C LYS A 41 11.97 -23.42 -9.15
N PRO A 42 13.23 -22.94 -9.04
CA PRO A 42 13.75 -21.99 -8.06
C PRO A 42 13.67 -20.50 -8.47
N TYR A 43 13.12 -20.19 -9.64
CA TYR A 43 13.11 -18.83 -10.21
C TYR A 43 12.26 -17.86 -9.39
N VAL A 44 11.09 -18.33 -8.93
CA VAL A 44 10.19 -17.61 -8.03
C VAL A 44 10.43 -18.07 -6.59
N ILE A 45 10.85 -17.14 -5.75
CA ILE A 45 11.18 -17.40 -4.33
C ILE A 45 10.12 -16.81 -3.41
N ALA A 46 9.99 -17.36 -2.20
CA ALA A 46 9.07 -16.87 -1.17
C ALA A 46 9.77 -15.97 -0.13
N GLU A 47 11.05 -15.66 -0.33
CA GLU A 47 11.83 -14.84 0.60
C GLU A 47 11.46 -13.35 0.44
N PRO A 48 10.94 -12.71 1.51
CA PRO A 48 10.51 -11.32 1.44
C PRO A 48 11.72 -10.37 1.51
N GLU A 49 11.52 -9.14 1.03
CA GLU A 49 12.36 -8.01 1.43
C GLU A 49 11.78 -7.39 2.69
N VAL A 50 12.62 -7.23 3.71
CA VAL A 50 12.21 -6.69 5.01
C VAL A 50 12.86 -5.33 5.20
N THR A 51 12.03 -4.30 5.38
CA THR A 51 12.48 -2.96 5.77
C THR A 51 11.98 -2.65 7.16
N VAL A 52 12.88 -2.20 8.05
CA VAL A 52 12.54 -1.72 9.40
C VAL A 52 12.81 -0.23 9.43
N MET A 53 11.81 0.54 9.84
CA MET A 53 11.90 2.01 9.93
C MET A 53 11.44 2.48 11.31
N ASP A 54 12.23 3.34 11.93
CA ASP A 54 11.83 4.01 13.16
C ASP A 54 10.73 5.03 12.89
N ARG A 55 9.71 5.02 13.74
CA ARG A 55 8.62 5.98 13.64
C ARG A 55 9.06 7.36 14.09
N THR A 56 8.59 8.38 13.37
CA THR A 56 8.77 9.78 13.72
C THR A 56 7.42 10.45 13.98
N ASP A 57 7.44 11.58 14.67
CA ASP A 57 6.25 12.43 14.84
C ASP A 57 5.72 13.01 13.51
N LYS A 58 6.46 12.84 12.41
CA LYS A 58 6.05 13.26 11.06
C LYS A 58 5.26 12.18 10.31
N ASP A 59 5.19 10.96 10.83
CA ASP A 59 4.50 9.86 10.17
C ASP A 59 2.99 9.98 10.41
N GLU A 60 2.24 10.25 9.34
CA GLU A 60 0.80 10.53 9.42
C GLU A 60 -0.05 9.25 9.29
N PHE A 61 0.28 8.41 8.31
CA PHE A 61 -0.45 7.19 7.97
C PHE A 61 0.42 6.25 7.13
N LEU A 62 -0.01 4.99 7.01
CA LEU A 62 0.52 3.99 6.09
C LEU A 62 -0.59 3.53 5.14
N ILE A 63 -0.25 3.34 3.87
CA ILE A 63 -1.14 2.77 2.85
C ILE A 63 -0.54 1.45 2.38
N LEU A 64 -1.31 0.37 2.47
CA LEU A 64 -1.01 -0.92 1.86
C LEU A 64 -2.09 -1.19 0.82
N ALA A 65 -1.72 -1.59 -0.39
CA ALA A 65 -2.70 -1.89 -1.43
C ALA A 65 -2.16 -2.87 -2.47
N SER A 66 -3.07 -3.53 -3.19
CA SER A 66 -2.75 -4.30 -4.40
C SER A 66 -2.36 -3.40 -5.58
N ASP A 67 -1.72 -3.98 -6.58
CA ASP A 67 -1.41 -3.37 -7.88
C ASP A 67 -2.63 -2.77 -8.57
N GLY A 68 -3.83 -3.35 -8.38
CA GLY A 68 -5.08 -2.74 -8.84
C GLY A 68 -5.29 -1.27 -8.43
N LEU A 69 -4.67 -0.79 -7.33
CA LEU A 69 -4.56 0.64 -7.01
C LEU A 69 -3.37 1.28 -7.71
N TRP A 70 -2.17 0.72 -7.50
CA TRP A 70 -0.89 1.34 -7.85
C TRP A 70 -0.65 1.47 -9.36
N ASP A 71 -1.29 0.64 -10.17
CA ASP A 71 -1.22 0.70 -11.63
C ASP A 71 -1.85 1.98 -12.20
N VAL A 72 -2.78 2.61 -11.48
CA VAL A 72 -3.53 3.79 -11.95
C VAL A 72 -3.47 4.99 -11.00
N VAL A 73 -2.96 4.81 -9.78
CA VAL A 73 -2.79 5.87 -8.77
C VAL A 73 -1.35 5.92 -8.28
N SER A 74 -0.69 7.06 -8.48
CA SER A 74 0.66 7.27 -7.96
C SER A 74 0.69 7.46 -6.44
N ASN A 75 1.84 7.15 -5.83
CA ASN A 75 2.08 7.32 -4.40
C ASN A 75 1.71 8.74 -3.91
N ASP A 76 2.15 9.79 -4.62
CA ASP A 76 1.86 11.18 -4.25
C ASP A 76 0.37 11.50 -4.24
N VAL A 77 -0.37 11.00 -5.24
CA VAL A 77 -1.82 11.20 -5.33
C VAL A 77 -2.51 10.45 -4.20
N ALA A 78 -2.13 9.19 -3.95
CA ALA A 78 -2.69 8.39 -2.87
C ALA A 78 -2.47 9.04 -1.50
N CYS A 79 -1.23 9.47 -1.21
CA CYS A 79 -0.88 10.17 0.02
C CYS A 79 -1.65 11.51 0.15
N LYS A 80 -1.83 12.26 -0.93
CA LYS A 80 -2.60 13.52 -0.89
C LYS A 80 -4.07 13.28 -0.53
N ILE A 81 -4.69 12.24 -1.09
CA ILE A 81 -6.08 11.88 -0.82
C ILE A 81 -6.25 11.41 0.61
N ALA A 82 -5.42 10.45 1.04
CA ALA A 82 -5.45 9.94 2.41
C ALA A 82 -5.27 11.06 3.43
N ARG A 83 -4.28 11.94 3.23
CA ARG A 83 -4.03 13.11 4.10
C ARG A 83 -5.22 14.06 4.17
N ASN A 84 -5.80 14.42 3.02
CA ASN A 84 -6.94 15.35 2.98
C ASN A 84 -8.20 14.76 3.62
N CYS A 85 -8.41 13.45 3.49
CA CYS A 85 -9.49 12.73 4.13
C CYS A 85 -9.29 12.70 5.65
N LEU A 86 -8.13 12.23 6.13
CA LEU A 86 -7.81 12.11 7.55
C LEU A 86 -7.75 13.46 8.29
N SER A 87 -7.35 14.54 7.59
CA SER A 87 -7.35 15.88 8.18
C SER A 87 -8.73 16.54 8.23
N GLY A 88 -9.79 15.86 7.77
CA GLY A 88 -11.14 16.39 7.66
C GLY A 88 -11.33 17.50 6.61
N ARG A 89 -10.28 17.82 5.83
CA ARG A 89 -10.33 18.86 4.80
C ARG A 89 -11.23 18.45 3.64
N ALA A 90 -11.25 17.15 3.32
CA ALA A 90 -12.13 16.60 2.29
C ALA A 90 -13.61 16.73 2.69
N ALA A 91 -13.96 16.28 3.89
CA ALA A 91 -15.33 16.41 4.42
C ALA A 91 -15.76 17.87 4.57
N SER A 92 -14.87 18.79 4.97
CA SER A 92 -15.22 20.21 5.04
C SER A 92 -15.47 20.87 3.68
N LYS A 93 -14.82 20.36 2.62
CA LYS A 93 -14.90 20.93 1.28
C LYS A 93 -16.03 20.31 0.46
N TYR A 94 -16.35 19.05 0.71
CA TYR A 94 -17.36 18.26 -0.01
C TYR A 94 -18.19 17.41 0.97
N PRO A 95 -19.03 18.05 1.82
CA PRO A 95 -19.73 17.37 2.90
C PRO A 95 -20.79 16.36 2.43
N GLU A 96 -21.34 16.53 1.23
CA GLU A 96 -22.33 15.60 0.66
C GLU A 96 -21.70 14.41 -0.08
N SER A 97 -20.41 14.49 -0.42
CA SER A 97 -19.73 13.53 -1.31
C SER A 97 -18.68 12.68 -0.59
N VAL A 98 -18.20 13.12 0.57
CA VAL A 98 -17.16 12.45 1.32
C VAL A 98 -17.75 11.90 2.62
N PRO A 99 -17.85 10.57 2.78
CA PRO A 99 -18.57 9.94 3.88
C PRO A 99 -17.97 10.16 5.28
N GLY A 100 -16.77 10.73 5.38
CA GLY A 100 -16.18 11.07 6.67
C GLY A 100 -14.72 11.51 6.62
N SER A 101 -14.01 11.31 7.73
CA SER A 101 -12.60 11.68 7.92
C SER A 101 -11.80 10.55 8.58
N THR A 102 -12.20 9.31 8.30
CA THR A 102 -11.59 8.10 8.87
C THR A 102 -10.63 7.43 7.90
N ALA A 103 -9.82 6.50 8.40
CA ALA A 103 -8.99 5.66 7.55
C ALA A 103 -9.80 4.78 6.59
N ALA A 104 -11.00 4.35 7.00
CA ALA A 104 -11.92 3.60 6.14
C ALA A 104 -12.42 4.45 4.97
N ASP A 105 -12.77 5.71 5.23
CA ASP A 105 -13.17 6.65 4.17
C ASP A 105 -12.02 6.92 3.19
N ALA A 106 -10.80 7.10 3.71
CA ALA A 106 -9.61 7.27 2.88
C ALA A 106 -9.37 6.04 1.98
N ALA A 107 -9.50 4.83 2.52
CA ALA A 107 -9.38 3.60 1.75
C ALA A 107 -10.46 3.49 0.67
N ALA A 108 -11.72 3.79 1.00
CA ALA A 108 -12.84 3.78 0.05
C ALA A 108 -12.62 4.78 -1.09
N LEU A 109 -12.21 6.01 -0.80
CA LEU A 109 -11.91 7.02 -1.82
C LEU A 109 -10.77 6.61 -2.75
N LEU A 110 -9.75 5.89 -2.25
CA LEU A 110 -8.66 5.37 -3.08
C LEU A 110 -9.15 4.27 -4.02
N VAL A 111 -10.01 3.38 -3.53
CA VAL A 111 -10.66 2.33 -4.35
C VAL A 111 -11.52 2.98 -5.44
N GLU A 112 -12.39 3.92 -5.08
CA GLU A 112 -13.26 4.63 -6.03
C GLU A 112 -12.45 5.38 -7.08
N LEU A 113 -11.36 6.05 -6.69
CA LEU A 113 -10.49 6.71 -7.64
C LEU A 113 -9.85 5.72 -8.61
N ALA A 114 -9.38 4.56 -8.12
CA ALA A 114 -8.78 3.56 -8.97
C ALA A 114 -9.78 3.01 -10.00
N ILE A 115 -11.02 2.76 -9.58
CA ILE A 115 -12.13 2.38 -10.48
C ILE A 115 -12.40 3.49 -11.50
N ALA A 116 -12.52 4.75 -11.05
CA ALA A 116 -12.78 5.90 -11.92
C ALA A 116 -11.66 6.15 -12.94
N ARG A 117 -10.42 5.75 -12.61
CA ARG A 117 -9.27 5.78 -13.52
C ARG A 117 -9.17 4.56 -14.44
N GLY A 118 -10.14 3.66 -14.38
CA GLY A 118 -10.23 2.51 -15.28
C GLY A 118 -9.39 1.31 -14.87
N SER A 119 -9.05 1.17 -13.58
CA SER A 119 -8.51 -0.10 -13.08
C SER A 119 -9.47 -1.24 -13.41
N LYS A 120 -8.92 -2.34 -13.94
CA LYS A 120 -9.66 -3.53 -14.35
C LYS A 120 -9.35 -4.73 -13.45
N ASP A 121 -8.57 -4.53 -12.40
CA ASP A 121 -8.13 -5.58 -11.49
C ASP A 121 -8.92 -5.55 -10.18
N ASN A 122 -8.69 -6.54 -9.33
CA ASN A 122 -9.13 -6.50 -7.94
C ASN A 122 -8.36 -5.44 -7.17
N ILE A 123 -9.10 -4.61 -6.43
CA ILE A 123 -8.54 -3.47 -5.72
C ILE A 123 -8.77 -3.68 -4.22
N SER A 124 -7.68 -3.82 -3.49
CA SER A 124 -7.69 -3.91 -2.03
C SER A 124 -6.82 -2.81 -1.45
N VAL A 125 -7.35 -2.04 -0.51
CA VAL A 125 -6.64 -0.92 0.12
C VAL A 125 -6.84 -0.97 1.63
N VAL A 126 -5.74 -0.84 2.38
CA VAL A 126 -5.71 -0.69 3.83
C VAL A 126 -5.01 0.61 4.15
N VAL A 127 -5.68 1.48 4.90
CA VAL A 127 -5.09 2.71 5.44
C VAL A 127 -4.96 2.54 6.95
N VAL A 128 -3.76 2.74 7.48
CA VAL A 128 -3.48 2.72 8.92
C VAL A 128 -3.15 4.14 9.34
N GLU A 129 -3.98 4.69 10.21
CA GLU A 129 -3.71 6.01 10.78
C GLU A 129 -2.64 5.91 11.88
N LEU A 130 -1.56 6.66 11.72
CA LEU A 130 -0.40 6.59 12.62
C LEU A 130 -0.41 7.70 13.67
N ARG A 131 -1.58 8.20 14.10
CA ARG A 131 -1.69 9.26 15.12
C ARG A 131 -0.73 9.01 16.27
N ARG A 132 -0.14 10.10 16.79
CA ARG A 132 0.67 10.10 18.00
C ARG A 132 0.03 9.18 19.04
N LEU A 133 0.77 8.16 19.45
CA LEU A 133 0.45 7.38 20.63
C LEU A 133 0.21 8.43 21.71
N LYS A 134 -1.04 8.66 22.13
CA LYS A 134 -1.27 9.41 23.36
C LYS A 134 -0.47 8.65 24.38
N SER A 135 0.61 9.25 24.90
CA SER A 135 1.35 8.65 25.99
C SER A 135 0.30 8.24 27.01
N ARG A 136 0.21 6.95 27.32
CA ARG A 136 -0.75 6.48 28.34
C ARG A 136 -0.62 7.30 29.64
N ALA A 137 0.56 7.91 29.86
CA ALA A 137 0.83 8.93 30.86
C ALA A 137 -0.14 10.14 30.86
N ALA A 138 -0.50 10.71 29.70
CA ALA A 138 -1.36 11.89 29.62
C ALA A 138 -2.84 11.57 29.96
N ALA A 139 -3.28 10.33 29.72
CA ALA A 139 -4.62 9.88 30.10
C ALA A 139 -4.72 9.64 31.62
N VAL A 140 -3.69 9.04 32.23
CA VAL A 140 -3.64 8.76 33.68
C VAL A 140 -3.55 10.05 34.52
N ILE A 141 -2.82 11.06 34.06
CA ILE A 141 -2.69 12.33 34.79
C ILE A 141 -4.01 13.12 34.81
N LYS A 142 -4.86 12.98 33.77
CA LYS A 142 -6.18 13.64 33.76
C LYS A 142 -7.14 13.00 34.75
N GLU A 143 -7.13 11.68 34.87
CA GLU A 143 -8.05 10.94 35.75
C GLU A 143 -7.75 11.17 37.25
N ASN A 144 -6.47 11.33 37.62
CA ASN A 144 -6.03 11.62 38.99
C ASN A 144 -6.16 13.09 39.41
N ARG A 145 -6.53 14.01 38.51
CA ARG A 145 -6.83 15.42 38.85
C ARG A 145 -8.34 15.69 38.99
N THR A 146 -9.18 14.73 38.63
CA THR A 146 -10.64 14.79 38.75
C THR A 146 -11.19 13.92 39.89
N ARG A 147 -10.31 13.37 40.71
CA ARG A 147 -10.62 12.79 42.03
C ARG A 147 -9.98 13.67 43.10
#